data_AF-A0A9D6HKN5-F1
#
_entry.id   AF-A0A9D6HKN5-F1
#
_cell.length_a   1.000
_cell.length_b   1.000
_cell.length_c   1.000
_cell.angle_alpha   90.00
_cell.angle_beta   90.00
_cell.angle_gamma   90.00
#
_symmetry.space_group_name_H-M   'P 1'
#
loop_
_entity.id
_entity.type
_entity.pdbx_description
1 polymer ?
#
loop_
_entity_poly.entity_id
_entity_poly.type
_entity_poly.pdbx_seq_one_letter_code
_entity_poly.pdbx_strand_id
1 'polypeptide(L)'
;MSDLSTFEQYYKLADQLIEKSSKEDIAECARLLALNVAHYQSKFGELPLDEALAMIGMTEPNDEQLELMSAGMEVLVGVLGNVVTGIGQERH
;
A
#
# COMPACT_ATOMS: atom_id res chain seq x y z
N MET A 1 -8.32 -16.12 -6.36
CA MET A 1 -9.27 -15.25 -7.08
C MET A 1 -9.53 -14.06 -6.20
N SER A 2 -8.76 -12.98 -6.37
CA SER A 2 -9.16 -11.69 -5.82
C SER A 2 -10.37 -11.23 -6.62
N ASP A 3 -11.52 -11.13 -5.98
CA ASP A 3 -12.69 -10.53 -6.59
C ASP A 3 -12.54 -9.00 -6.55
N LEU A 4 -13.12 -8.29 -7.51
CA LEU A 4 -13.13 -6.82 -7.57
C LEU A 4 -13.62 -6.22 -6.26
N SER A 5 -14.54 -6.91 -5.59
CA SER A 5 -15.04 -6.58 -4.27
C SER A 5 -13.98 -6.49 -3.17
N THR A 6 -12.89 -7.26 -3.26
CA THR A 6 -11.79 -7.24 -2.28
C THR A 6 -10.92 -6.00 -2.47
N PHE A 7 -10.59 -5.69 -3.73
CA PHE A 7 -9.89 -4.46 -4.08
C PHE A 7 -10.67 -3.23 -3.62
N GLU A 8 -11.96 -3.15 -3.94
CA GLU A 8 -12.83 -2.03 -3.54
C GLU A 8 -12.91 -1.85 -2.02
N GLN A 9 -12.94 -2.95 -1.26
CA GLN A 9 -12.96 -2.89 0.20
C GLN A 9 -11.67 -2.31 0.77
N TYR A 10 -10.51 -2.80 0.33
CA TYR A 10 -9.22 -2.26 0.79
C TYR A 10 -9.01 -0.82 0.33
N TYR A 11 -9.41 -0.50 -0.90
CA TYR A 11 -9.34 0.86 -1.43
C TYR A 11 -10.16 1.83 -0.57
N LYS A 12 -11.42 1.48 -0.27
CA LYS A 12 -12.28 2.29 0.59
C LYS A 12 -11.72 2.43 2.01
N LEU A 13 -11.12 1.38 2.56
CA LEU A 13 -10.51 1.42 3.89
C LEU A 13 -9.26 2.31 3.90
N ALA A 14 -8.44 2.25 2.83
CA ALA A 14 -7.30 3.13 2.66
C ALA A 14 -7.74 4.60 2.65
N ASP A 15 -8.78 4.95 1.87
CA ASP A 15 -9.34 6.31 1.84
C ASP A 15 -9.78 6.78 3.23
N GLN A 16 -10.50 5.93 3.98
CA GLN A 16 -10.94 6.26 5.34
C GLN A 16 -9.78 6.46 6.33
N LEU A 17 -8.68 5.73 6.17
CA LEU A 17 -7.48 5.91 6.99
C LEU A 17 -6.75 7.20 6.59
N ILE A 18 -6.63 7.47 5.29
CA ILE A 18 -6.00 8.69 4.76
C ILE A 18 -6.74 9.93 5.23
N GLU A 19 -8.08 9.94 5.18
CA GLU A 19 -8.91 11.06 5.66
C GLU A 19 -8.71 11.35 7.16
N LYS A 20 -8.37 10.33 7.96
CA LYS A 20 -8.13 10.45 9.40
C LYS A 20 -6.66 10.71 9.76
N SER A 21 -5.76 10.62 8.80
CA SER A 21 -4.32 10.73 9.00
C SER A 21 -3.88 12.19 8.96
N SER A 22 -2.93 12.55 9.82
CA SER A 22 -2.21 13.81 9.70
C SER A 22 -1.24 13.79 8.50
N LYS A 23 -0.71 14.95 8.10
CA LYS A 23 0.32 15.02 7.06
C LYS A 23 1.57 14.26 7.48
N GLU A 24 1.89 14.30 8.77
CA GLU A 24 3.01 13.61 9.40
C GLU A 24 2.84 12.09 9.31
N ASP A 25 1.63 11.58 9.56
CA ASP A 25 1.30 10.16 9.45
C ASP A 25 1.45 9.66 8.00
N ILE A 26 0.94 10.42 7.03
CA ILE A 26 1.09 10.09 5.60
C ILE A 26 2.57 10.09 5.20
N ALA A 27 3.34 11.07 5.69
CA ALA A 27 4.77 11.14 5.42
C ALA A 27 5.53 9.97 6.05
N GLU A 28 5.15 9.52 7.25
CA GLU A 28 5.73 8.34 7.90
C GLU A 28 5.36 7.04 7.18
N CYS A 29 4.10 6.88 6.79
CA CYS A 29 3.64 5.76 5.97
C CYS A 29 4.45 5.67 4.67
N ALA A 30 4.62 6.79 3.96
CA ALA A 30 5.43 6.84 2.73
C ALA A 30 6.90 6.45 2.96
N ARG A 31 7.51 6.91 4.06
CA ARG A 31 8.89 6.52 4.43
C ARG A 31 8.99 5.02 4.70
N LEU A 32 8.05 4.44 5.43
CA LEU A 32 8.02 3.01 5.71
C LEU A 32 7.84 2.18 4.44
N LEU A 33 6.96 2.60 3.52
CA LEU A 33 6.80 1.96 2.22
C LEU A 33 8.09 2.01 1.39
N ALA A 34 8.77 3.16 1.33
CA ALA A 34 10.05 3.27 0.63
C ALA A 34 11.13 2.34 1.23
N LEU A 35 11.19 2.21 2.56
CA LEU A 35 12.09 1.27 3.23
C LEU A 35 11.74 -0.19 2.92
N ASN A 36 10.46 -0.53 2.87
CA ASN A 36 10.01 -1.88 2.50
C ASN A 36 10.42 -2.22 1.06
N VAL A 37 10.24 -1.29 0.12
CA VAL A 37 10.68 -1.45 -1.28
C VAL A 37 12.19 -1.64 -1.37
N ALA A 38 12.98 -0.78 -0.72
CA ALA A 38 14.44 -0.87 -0.74
C ALA A 38 14.94 -2.18 -0.11
N HIS A 39 14.34 -2.61 1.00
CA HIS A 39 14.68 -3.87 1.66
C HIS A 39 14.35 -5.08 0.79
N TYR A 40 13.19 -5.06 0.10
CA TYR A 40 12.83 -6.10 -0.85
C TYR A 40 13.83 -6.14 -2.01
N GLN A 41 14.14 -4.99 -2.61
CA GLN A 41 15.11 -4.91 -3.71
C GLN A 41 16.50 -5.41 -3.32
N SER A 42 16.95 -5.09 -2.11
CA SER A 42 18.22 -5.59 -1.58
C SER A 42 18.26 -7.12 -1.45
N LYS A 43 17.10 -7.78 -1.29
CA LYS A 43 17.02 -9.24 -1.11
C LYS A 43 16.72 -9.99 -2.41
N PHE A 44 15.94 -9.40 -3.31
CA PHE A 44 15.36 -10.09 -4.45
C PHE A 44 15.70 -9.47 -5.82
N GLY A 45 16.41 -8.33 -5.84
CA GLY A 45 16.80 -7.63 -7.06
C GLY A 45 15.85 -6.48 -7.43
N GLU A 46 16.10 -5.86 -8.58
CA GLU A 46 15.33 -4.69 -9.02
C GLU A 46 13.86 -5.04 -9.29
N LEU A 47 12.96 -4.14 -8.87
CA LEU A 47 11.54 -4.24 -9.21
C LEU A 47 11.32 -3.55 -10.57
N PRO A 48 10.57 -4.16 -11.50
CA PRO A 48 10.22 -3.52 -12.76
C PRO A 48 9.24 -2.38 -12.50
N LEU A 49 9.77 -1.17 -12.27
CA LEU A 49 9.00 0.01 -11.87
C LEU A 49 7.97 0.41 -12.93
N ASP A 50 8.29 0.19 -14.21
CA ASP A 50 7.41 0.55 -15.33
C ASP A 50 6.09 -0.24 -15.31
N GLU A 51 6.13 -1.51 -14.89
CA GLU A 51 4.93 -2.34 -14.74
C GLU A 51 4.08 -1.86 -13.55
N ALA A 52 4.73 -1.47 -12.45
CA ALA A 52 4.05 -0.92 -11.28
C ALA A 52 3.38 0.43 -11.58
N LEU A 53 4.06 1.31 -12.31
CA LEU A 53 3.53 2.62 -12.70
C LEU A 53 2.36 2.51 -13.68
N ALA A 54 2.37 1.51 -14.57
CA ALA A 54 1.29 1.28 -15.52
C ALA A 54 -0.04 0.92 -14.85
N MET A 55 -0.02 0.43 -13.60
CA MET A 55 -1.23 0.11 -12.83
C MET A 55 -1.86 1.33 -12.15
N ILE A 56 -1.17 2.47 -12.08
CA ILE A 56 -1.73 3.69 -11.48
C ILE A 56 -2.81 4.27 -12.42
N GLY A 57 -4.04 4.37 -11.92
CA GLY A 57 -5.16 4.94 -12.68
C GLY A 57 -5.72 4.02 -13.78
N MET A 58 -5.38 2.72 -13.74
CA MET A 58 -5.95 1.73 -14.63
C MET A 58 -7.45 1.54 -14.37
N THR A 59 -8.27 1.62 -15.42
CA THR A 59 -9.74 1.56 -15.30
C THR A 59 -10.32 0.16 -15.52
N GLU A 60 -9.58 -0.73 -16.19
CA GLU A 60 -10.02 -2.11 -16.48
C GLU A 60 -8.84 -3.09 -16.28
N PRO A 61 -8.48 -3.42 -15.02
CA PRO A 61 -7.43 -4.40 -14.74
C PRO A 61 -7.90 -5.82 -15.06
N ASN A 62 -6.98 -6.66 -15.54
CA ASN A 62 -7.19 -8.10 -15.61
C ASN A 62 -7.04 -8.76 -14.22
N ASP A 63 -7.32 -10.07 -14.13
CA ASP A 63 -7.30 -10.78 -12.84
C ASP A 63 -5.95 -10.70 -12.10
N GLU A 64 -4.83 -10.82 -12.81
CA GLU A 64 -3.48 -10.75 -12.22
C GLU A 64 -3.17 -9.33 -11.70
N GLN A 65 -3.56 -8.32 -12.49
CA GLN A 65 -3.42 -6.92 -12.11
C GLN A 65 -4.30 -6.58 -10.91
N LEU A 66 -5.53 -7.09 -10.88
CA LEU A 66 -6.46 -6.91 -9.77
C LEU A 66 -5.94 -7.56 -8.48
N GLU A 67 -5.31 -8.72 -8.58
CA GLU A 67 -4.68 -9.40 -7.45
C GLU A 67 -3.51 -8.58 -6.91
N LEU A 68 -2.65 -8.08 -7.79
CA LEU A 68 -1.51 -7.24 -7.41
C LEU A 68 -1.96 -5.90 -6.80
N MET A 69 -2.96 -5.25 -7.39
CA MET A 69 -3.55 -4.02 -6.86
C MET A 69 -4.20 -4.25 -5.48
N SER A 70 -4.91 -5.37 -5.30
CA SER A 70 -5.50 -5.75 -4.01
C SER A 70 -4.44 -5.95 -2.95
N ALA A 71 -3.38 -6.70 -3.26
CA ALA A 71 -2.25 -6.92 -2.36
C ALA A 71 -1.53 -5.61 -2.00
N GLY A 72 -1.35 -4.72 -3.00
CA GLY A 72 -0.77 -3.39 -2.77
C GLY A 72 -1.62 -2.52 -1.83
N MET A 73 -2.95 -2.54 -1.98
CA MET A 73 -3.85 -1.81 -1.08
C MET A 73 -3.90 -2.40 0.33
N GLU A 74 -3.84 -3.72 0.46
CA GLU A 74 -3.73 -4.38 1.77
C GLU A 74 -2.45 -3.95 2.50
N VAL A 75 -1.30 -3.90 1.81
CA VAL A 75 -0.04 -3.40 2.37
C VAL A 75 -0.17 -1.95 2.81
N LEU A 76 -0.77 -1.08 1.99
CA LEU A 76 -1.01 0.32 2.34
C LEU A 76 -1.86 0.44 3.60
N VAL A 77 -2.99 -0.26 3.68
CA VAL A 77 -3.88 -0.28 4.85
C VAL A 77 -3.13 -0.76 6.09
N GLY A 78 -2.30 -1.79 5.98
CA GLY A 78 -1.51 -2.31 7.10
C GLY A 78 -0.49 -1.30 7.62
N VAL A 79 0.29 -0.69 6.72
CA VAL A 79 1.30 0.31 7.11
C VAL A 79 0.64 1.57 7.67
N LEU A 80 -0.38 2.09 7.00
CA LEU A 80 -1.09 3.28 7.43
C LEU A 80 -1.84 3.05 8.74
N GLY A 81 -2.46 1.88 8.91
CA GLY A 81 -3.07 1.44 10.15
C GLY A 81 -2.07 1.45 11.31
N ASN A 82 -0.87 0.88 11.12
CA ASN A 82 0.18 0.87 12.15
C ASN A 82 0.65 2.28 12.53
N VAL A 83 0.83 3.17 11.55
CA VAL A 83 1.24 4.57 11.79
C VAL A 83 0.13 5.32 12.55
N VAL A 84 -1.12 5.27 12.06
CA VAL A 84 -2.26 6.01 12.62
C VAL A 84 -2.62 5.52 14.03
N THR A 85 -2.59 4.21 14.26
CA THR A 85 -2.94 3.63 15.57
C THR A 85 -1.77 3.60 16.55
N GLY A 86 -0.55 3.92 16.10
CA GLY A 86 0.67 3.84 16.92
C GLY A 86 1.03 2.43 17.37
N ILE A 87 0.45 1.38 16.75
CA ILE A 87 0.77 -0.02 17.06
C ILE A 87 2.18 -0.29 16.55
N GLY A 88 3.16 -0.08 17.44
CA GLY A 88 4.60 -0.16 17.16
C GLY A 88 5.43 0.99 17.74
N GLN A 89 4.78 2.05 18.23
CA GLN A 89 5.43 3.20 18.88
C GLN A 89 5.35 3.04 20.40
N GLU A 90 6.15 2.13 20.98
CA GLU A 90 6.73 2.43 22.29
C GLU A 90 7.63 3.66 22.08
N ARG A 91 7.06 4.85 22.30
CA ARG A 91 7.79 6.10 22.27
C ARG A 91 8.82 6.08 23.41
N HIS A 92 10.04 5.66 23.10
CA HIS A 92 11.21 5.76 23.98
C HIS A 92 11.76 7.18 23.99
#